data_AF-A0AAQ3R982-F1
#
_entry.id   AF-A0AAQ3R982-F1
#
_cell.length_a   1.000
_cell.length_b   1.000
_cell.length_c   1.000
_cell.angle_alpha   90.00
_cell.angle_beta   90.00
_cell.angle_gamma   90.00
#
_symmetry.space_group_name_H-M   'P 1'
#
loop_
_entity.id
_entity.type
_entity.pdbx_description
1 polymer ?
#
loop_
_entity_poly.entity_id
_entity_poly.type
_entity_poly.pdbx_seq_one_letter_code
_entity_poly.pdbx_strand_id
1 'polypeptide(L)'
;MGNGNSKPEQHVFNADAPVQFSQSAINALQRSPESDSTRARANDLKVQNRVTEELTRLRDTQSKQLSDITASLTTDAPSKEEPARDPHTLAAHLSSPFYQDHSGGNPVASPKADSGRSSESVTAEIASLKAKLDSRKKVDRASPEVEKAKEALATCLRTNDRRPLDCWEEVETFKREVGKLEMAFIQKTGR
;
A
#
# COMPACT_ATOMS: atom_id res chain seq x y z
N MET A 1 19.11 -10.59 -50.54
CA MET A 1 18.00 -9.63 -50.73
C MET A 1 16.97 -9.97 -49.66
N GLY A 2 16.59 -9.21 -48.66
CA GLY A 2 16.67 -7.77 -48.35
C GLY A 2 15.48 -7.52 -47.40
N ASN A 3 15.63 -7.80 -46.10
CA ASN A 3 14.58 -7.59 -45.09
C ASN A 3 14.48 -6.10 -44.77
N GLY A 4 13.44 -5.44 -45.27
CA GLY A 4 13.09 -4.09 -44.88
C GLY A 4 12.23 -4.10 -43.62
N ASN A 5 12.80 -3.64 -42.49
CA ASN A 5 12.06 -3.38 -41.26
C ASN A 5 11.11 -2.19 -41.46
N SER A 6 9.81 -2.44 -41.39
CA SER A 6 8.76 -1.42 -41.28
C SER A 6 8.84 -0.76 -39.89
N LYS A 7 9.37 0.47 -39.82
CA LYS A 7 9.24 1.31 -38.63
C LYS A 7 7.79 1.82 -38.54
N PRO A 8 7.19 1.92 -37.34
CA PRO A 8 5.92 2.61 -37.17
C PRO A 8 6.14 4.11 -37.40
N GLU A 9 5.50 4.68 -38.41
CA GLU A 9 5.46 6.13 -38.60
C GLU A 9 4.63 6.74 -37.47
N GLN A 10 5.30 7.46 -36.56
CA GLN A 10 4.63 8.23 -35.54
C GLN A 10 4.12 9.52 -36.20
N HIS A 11 2.83 9.54 -36.56
CA HIS A 11 2.16 10.75 -37.04
C HIS A 11 2.06 11.78 -35.90
N VAL A 12 3.02 12.70 -35.87
CA VAL A 12 2.93 13.90 -35.02
C VAL A 12 2.08 14.92 -35.78
N PHE A 13 0.84 15.12 -35.32
CA PHE A 13 -0.01 16.19 -35.82
C PHE A 13 0.50 17.52 -35.27
N ASN A 14 1.29 18.22 -36.08
CA ASN A 14 1.59 19.63 -35.85
C ASN A 14 0.39 20.44 -36.36
N ALA A 15 -0.24 21.22 -35.48
CA ALA A 15 -1.29 22.13 -35.89
C ALA A 15 -0.66 23.30 -36.68
N ASP A 16 -0.72 23.23 -38.01
CA ASP A 16 -0.12 24.20 -38.95
C ASP A 16 -0.94 25.50 -39.09
N ALA A 17 -1.96 25.69 -38.25
CA ALA A 17 -2.80 26.88 -38.21
C ALA A 17 -2.78 27.51 -36.83
N PRO A 18 -2.69 28.86 -36.72
CA PRO A 18 -2.78 29.54 -35.44
C PRO A 18 -4.13 29.20 -34.80
N VAL A 19 -4.10 28.62 -33.60
CA VAL A 19 -5.30 28.25 -32.85
C VAL A 19 -6.04 29.53 -32.46
N GLN A 20 -6.95 29.98 -33.32
CA GLN A 20 -7.83 31.11 -33.06
C GLN A 20 -9.02 30.61 -32.24
N PHE A 21 -9.00 30.86 -30.94
CA PHE A 21 -10.17 30.63 -30.10
C PHE A 21 -11.23 31.70 -30.39
N SER A 22 -12.50 31.30 -30.41
CA SER A 22 -13.59 32.26 -30.51
C SER A 22 -13.60 33.16 -29.27
N GLN A 23 -13.90 34.45 -29.46
CA GLN A 23 -13.97 35.39 -28.34
C GLN A 23 -15.03 34.99 -27.31
N SER A 24 -16.06 34.24 -27.72
CA SER A 24 -17.05 33.68 -26.81
C SER A 24 -16.46 32.57 -25.92
N ALA A 25 -15.57 31.73 -26.44
CA ALA A 25 -14.88 30.70 -25.65
C ALA A 25 -13.89 31.32 -24.65
N ILE A 26 -13.14 32.34 -25.06
CA ILE A 26 -12.22 33.07 -24.16
C ILE A 26 -13.00 33.75 -23.03
N ASN A 27 -14.11 34.43 -23.35
CA ASN A 27 -14.98 35.04 -22.33
C ASN A 27 -15.62 34.01 -21.40
N ALA A 28 -16.01 32.84 -21.91
CA ALA A 28 -16.54 31.75 -21.09
C ALA A 28 -15.47 31.17 -20.16
N LEU A 29 -14.24 30.98 -20.64
CA LEU A 29 -13.11 30.53 -19.84
C LEU A 29 -12.71 31.57 -18.77
N GLN A 30 -12.71 32.86 -19.11
CA GLN A 30 -12.44 33.95 -18.15
C GLN A 30 -13.52 34.13 -17.09
N ARG A 31 -14.79 33.84 -17.42
CA ARG A 31 -15.92 33.92 -16.48
C ARG A 31 -16.15 32.62 -15.71
N SER A 32 -15.52 31.52 -16.11
CA SER A 32 -15.66 30.24 -15.43
C SER A 32 -14.99 30.31 -14.06
N PRO A 33 -15.74 30.19 -12.95
CA PRO A 33 -15.14 30.02 -11.63
C PRO A 33 -14.53 28.62 -11.48
N GLU A 34 -14.87 27.70 -12.38
CA GLU A 34 -14.37 26.33 -12.39
C GLU A 34 -12.95 26.31 -12.98
N SER A 35 -11.96 26.20 -12.10
CA SER A 35 -10.56 25.98 -12.45
C SER A 35 -10.26 24.49 -12.63
N ASP A 36 -9.10 24.13 -13.15
CA ASP A 36 -8.69 22.71 -13.24
C ASP A 36 -8.74 21.99 -11.88
N SER A 37 -8.50 22.73 -10.79
CA SER A 37 -8.62 22.21 -9.42
C SER A 37 -10.05 21.87 -9.01
N THR A 38 -11.07 22.62 -9.46
CA THR A 38 -12.48 22.31 -9.15
C THR A 38 -12.94 21.09 -9.96
N ARG A 39 -12.51 20.98 -11.22
CA ARG A 39 -12.76 19.80 -12.07
C ARG A 39 -12.10 18.54 -11.51
N ALA A 40 -10.86 18.64 -11.02
CA ALA A 40 -10.17 17.54 -10.37
C ALA A 40 -10.94 17.07 -9.12
N ARG A 41 -11.32 18.00 -8.23
CA ARG A 41 -12.11 17.69 -7.03
C ARG A 41 -13.48 17.08 -7.35
N ALA A 42 -14.16 17.56 -8.39
CA ALA A 42 -15.44 17.00 -8.82
C ALA A 42 -15.29 15.55 -9.33
N ASN A 43 -14.19 15.25 -10.03
CA ASN A 43 -13.89 13.88 -10.45
C ASN A 43 -13.57 12.99 -9.24
N ASP A 44 -12.73 13.46 -8.32
CA ASP A 44 -12.39 12.72 -7.10
C ASP A 44 -13.64 12.38 -6.27
N LEU A 45 -14.56 13.32 -6.12
CA LEU A 45 -15.82 13.12 -5.40
C LEU A 45 -16.71 12.08 -6.11
N LYS A 46 -16.76 12.10 -7.45
CA LYS A 46 -17.47 11.08 -8.23
C LYS A 46 -16.87 9.69 -8.06
N VAL A 47 -15.54 9.59 -8.03
CA VAL A 47 -14.83 8.33 -7.79
C VAL A 47 -15.13 7.83 -6.38
N GLN A 48 -15.06 8.70 -5.36
CA GLN A 48 -15.40 8.35 -3.98
C GLN A 48 -16.82 7.79 -3.89
N ASN A 49 -17.81 8.47 -4.47
CA ASN A 49 -19.20 8.01 -4.46
C ASN A 49 -19.34 6.62 -5.08
N ARG A 50 -18.73 6.38 -6.24
CA ARG A 50 -18.77 5.06 -6.90
C ARG A 50 -18.11 3.98 -6.06
N VAL A 51 -16.95 4.28 -5.47
CA VAL A 51 -16.26 3.32 -4.58
C VAL A 51 -17.12 3.00 -3.37
N THR A 52 -17.77 4.00 -2.76
CA THR A 52 -18.66 3.76 -1.62
C THR A 52 -19.86 2.90 -1.99
N GLU A 53 -20.48 3.14 -3.14
CA GLU A 53 -21.59 2.34 -3.65
C GLU A 53 -21.17 0.88 -3.86
N GLU A 54 -20.04 0.63 -4.52
CA GLU A 54 -19.52 -0.72 -4.73
C GLU A 54 -19.17 -1.42 -3.41
N LEU A 55 -18.57 -0.71 -2.45
CA LEU A 55 -18.28 -1.27 -1.13
C LEU A 55 -19.55 -1.62 -0.34
N THR A 56 -20.59 -0.79 -0.41
CA THR A 56 -21.89 -1.10 0.22
C THR A 56 -22.53 -2.33 -0.42
N ARG A 57 -22.52 -2.41 -1.75
CA ARG A 57 -23.02 -3.57 -2.50
C ARG A 57 -22.27 -4.84 -2.10
N LEU A 58 -20.95 -4.80 -2.03
CA LEU A 58 -20.14 -5.95 -1.62
C LEU A 58 -20.47 -6.38 -0.20
N ARG A 59 -20.58 -5.44 0.76
CA ARG A 59 -20.98 -5.74 2.14
C ARG A 59 -22.34 -6.45 2.19
N ASP A 60 -23.33 -5.96 1.45
CA ASP A 60 -24.68 -6.54 1.47
C ASP A 60 -24.73 -7.91 0.78
N THR A 61 -23.92 -8.13 -0.26
CA THR A 61 -23.81 -9.45 -0.88
C THR A 61 -23.16 -10.46 0.06
N GLN A 62 -22.08 -10.06 0.75
CA GLN A 62 -21.40 -10.92 1.70
C GLN A 62 -22.27 -11.23 2.92
N SER A 63 -23.02 -10.25 3.45
CA SER A 63 -23.90 -10.48 4.59
C SER A 63 -25.02 -11.48 4.25
N LYS A 64 -25.60 -11.39 3.04
CA LYS A 64 -26.57 -12.37 2.54
C LYS A 64 -25.96 -13.76 2.36
N GLN A 65 -24.77 -13.85 1.77
CA GLN A 65 -24.07 -15.13 1.63
C GLN A 65 -23.80 -15.77 2.99
N LEU A 66 -23.37 -14.99 3.98
CA LEU A 66 -23.15 -15.48 5.33
C LEU A 66 -24.46 -15.92 6.00
N SER A 67 -25.57 -15.18 5.81
CA SER A 67 -26.87 -15.60 6.34
C SER A 67 -27.37 -16.89 5.68
N ASP A 68 -27.19 -17.04 4.36
CA ASP A 68 -27.62 -18.22 3.62
C ASP A 68 -26.81 -19.45 4.02
N ILE A 69 -25.49 -19.31 4.15
CA ILE A 69 -24.60 -20.37 4.67
C ILE A 69 -24.95 -20.71 6.11
N THR A 70 -25.24 -19.71 6.94
CA THR A 70 -25.66 -19.97 8.33
C THR A 70 -26.99 -20.71 8.36
N ALA A 71 -27.97 -20.30 7.53
CA ALA A 71 -29.26 -20.97 7.43
C ALA A 71 -29.12 -22.41 6.97
N SER A 72 -28.28 -22.70 5.95
CA SER A 72 -28.03 -24.07 5.49
C SER A 72 -27.38 -24.92 6.57
N LEU A 73 -26.36 -24.40 7.26
CA LEU A 73 -25.71 -25.08 8.39
C LEU A 73 -26.65 -25.36 9.57
N THR A 74 -27.64 -24.49 9.81
CA THR A 74 -28.62 -24.70 10.90
C THR A 74 -29.81 -25.57 10.52
N THR A 75 -30.13 -25.69 9.23
CA THR A 75 -31.27 -26.49 8.75
C THR A 75 -30.90 -27.97 8.60
N ASP A 76 -29.63 -28.28 8.33
CA ASP A 76 -29.10 -29.62 8.50
C ASP A 76 -28.90 -29.92 10.00
N ALA A 77 -29.92 -30.52 10.61
CA ALA A 77 -29.78 -31.11 11.93
C ALA A 77 -28.64 -32.15 11.90
N PRO A 78 -27.65 -32.09 12.82
CA PRO A 78 -26.57 -33.05 12.80
C PRO A 78 -27.15 -34.44 13.05
N SER A 79 -27.05 -35.32 12.05
CA SER A 79 -27.09 -36.76 12.26
C SER A 79 -26.08 -37.07 13.35
N LYS A 80 -26.54 -37.71 14.43
CA LYS A 80 -25.78 -38.11 15.62
C LYS A 80 -24.73 -39.18 15.30
N GLU A 81 -23.75 -38.86 14.47
CA GLU A 81 -22.53 -39.64 14.32
C GLU A 81 -21.39 -38.67 14.57
N GLU A 82 -20.76 -38.78 15.73
CA GLU A 82 -19.50 -38.08 16.02
C GLU A 82 -18.45 -38.59 15.01
N PRO A 83 -18.00 -37.77 14.04
CA PRO A 83 -16.79 -38.10 13.34
C PRO A 83 -15.62 -37.80 14.29
N ALA A 84 -14.66 -38.70 14.35
CA ALA A 84 -13.43 -38.52 15.12
C ALA A 84 -12.89 -37.10 14.90
N ARG A 85 -12.65 -36.37 16.01
CA ARG A 85 -12.15 -34.98 16.00
C ARG A 85 -10.84 -34.91 15.21
N ASP A 86 -10.93 -34.48 13.96
CA ASP A 86 -9.76 -34.15 13.17
C ASP A 86 -9.10 -32.87 13.75
N PRO A 87 -7.83 -32.94 14.18
CA PRO A 87 -7.13 -31.83 14.83
C PRO A 87 -6.89 -30.62 13.91
N HIS A 88 -7.19 -30.74 12.62
CA HIS A 88 -7.01 -29.70 11.60
C HIS A 88 -8.28 -28.91 11.28
N THR A 89 -9.40 -29.20 11.95
CA THR A 89 -10.64 -28.47 11.73
C THR A 89 -10.66 -27.13 12.46
N LEU A 90 -11.28 -26.12 11.85
CA LEU A 90 -11.47 -24.78 12.44
C LEU A 90 -12.10 -24.85 13.83
N ALA A 91 -13.04 -25.78 14.05
CA ALA A 91 -13.68 -26.01 15.34
C ALA A 91 -12.65 -26.38 16.44
N ALA A 92 -11.66 -27.22 16.12
CA ALA A 92 -10.59 -27.58 17.05
C ALA A 92 -9.67 -26.38 17.38
N HIS A 93 -9.41 -25.52 16.38
CA HIS A 93 -8.63 -24.28 16.54
C HIS A 93 -9.37 -23.19 17.33
N LEU A 94 -10.69 -23.09 17.15
CA LEU A 94 -11.55 -22.18 17.92
C LEU A 94 -11.71 -22.64 19.37
N SER A 95 -11.67 -23.95 19.63
CA SER A 95 -11.57 -24.52 20.97
C SER A 95 -10.15 -24.49 21.57
N SER A 96 -9.20 -23.83 20.91
CA SER A 96 -7.84 -23.72 21.45
C SER A 96 -7.80 -22.79 22.67
N PRO A 97 -6.92 -23.04 23.65
CA PRO A 97 -6.84 -22.26 24.90
C PRO A 97 -6.54 -20.77 24.72
N PHE A 98 -6.13 -20.36 23.51
CA PHE A 98 -5.83 -18.97 23.17
C PHE A 98 -7.10 -18.12 23.03
N TYR A 99 -8.25 -18.73 22.73
CA TYR A 99 -9.57 -18.08 22.70
C TYR A 99 -10.40 -18.51 23.91
N GLN A 100 -9.85 -18.38 25.11
CA GLN A 100 -10.67 -18.49 26.32
C GLN A 100 -11.39 -17.15 26.53
N ASP A 101 -12.67 -17.10 26.20
CA ASP A 101 -13.53 -16.00 26.59
C ASP A 101 -13.60 -15.95 28.13
N HIS A 102 -13.05 -14.89 28.72
CA HIS A 102 -13.06 -14.67 30.17
C HIS A 102 -14.37 -14.02 30.66
N SER A 103 -15.49 -14.27 29.98
CA SER A 103 -16.82 -13.85 30.42
C SER A 103 -17.42 -14.84 31.44
N GLY A 104 -16.85 -14.85 32.65
CA GLY A 104 -17.52 -15.26 33.88
C GLY A 104 -17.88 -16.75 34.06
N GLY A 105 -16.98 -17.52 34.67
CA GLY A 105 -17.32 -18.83 35.24
C GLY A 105 -16.09 -19.64 35.68
N ASN A 106 -16.12 -20.17 36.91
CA ASN A 106 -15.03 -20.85 37.63
C ASN A 106 -14.13 -21.79 36.79
N PRO A 107 -12.79 -21.81 37.01
CA PRO A 107 -11.88 -22.68 36.29
C PRO A 107 -11.94 -24.11 36.86
N VAL A 108 -12.64 -25.01 36.19
CA VAL A 108 -12.48 -26.45 36.40
C VAL A 108 -11.20 -26.89 35.68
N ALA A 109 -10.24 -27.38 36.45
CA ALA A 109 -8.97 -27.91 35.98
C ALA A 109 -9.20 -29.04 34.96
N SER A 110 -8.78 -28.81 33.72
CA SER A 110 -8.59 -29.84 32.69
C SER A 110 -7.09 -29.94 32.34
N PRO A 111 -6.59 -31.14 31.98
CA PRO A 111 -5.17 -31.43 31.97
C PRO A 111 -4.46 -30.63 30.86
N LYS A 112 -3.32 -30.04 31.22
CA LYS A 112 -2.43 -29.32 30.31
C LYS A 112 -1.94 -30.29 29.25
N ALA A 113 -2.48 -30.19 28.04
CA ALA A 113 -1.78 -30.69 26.86
C ALA A 113 -0.69 -29.65 26.54
N ASP A 114 0.54 -29.94 26.97
CA ASP A 114 1.71 -29.17 26.58
C ASP A 114 1.75 -29.12 25.05
N SER A 115 1.41 -27.97 24.48
CA SER A 115 1.71 -27.71 23.08
C SER A 115 3.22 -27.84 22.96
N GLY A 116 3.72 -28.92 22.35
CA GLY A 116 5.13 -29.29 22.24
C GLY A 116 6.01 -28.30 21.45
N ARG A 117 5.74 -27.00 21.53
CA ARG A 117 6.62 -25.89 21.19
C ARG A 117 7.63 -25.74 22.32
N SER A 118 8.64 -26.60 22.30
CA SER A 118 9.77 -26.48 23.21
C SER A 118 10.52 -25.16 22.92
N SER A 119 11.25 -24.64 23.91
CA SER A 119 12.09 -23.44 23.77
C SER A 119 13.03 -23.51 22.56
N GLU A 120 13.46 -24.72 22.21
CA GLU A 120 14.35 -25.02 21.10
C GLU A 120 13.64 -24.81 19.74
N SER A 121 12.36 -25.19 19.62
CA SER A 121 11.57 -24.95 18.41
C SER A 121 11.38 -23.45 18.15
N VAL A 122 11.09 -22.68 19.20
CA VAL A 122 10.89 -21.22 19.08
C VAL A 122 12.20 -20.51 18.72
N THR A 123 13.32 -20.91 19.32
CA THR A 123 14.63 -20.33 18.98
C THR A 123 15.06 -20.66 17.55
N ALA A 124 14.77 -21.87 17.06
CA ALA A 124 14.99 -22.26 15.66
C ALA A 124 14.14 -21.42 14.69
N GLU A 125 12.86 -21.19 14.99
CA GLU A 125 11.98 -20.33 14.19
C GLU A 125 12.49 -18.88 14.15
N ILE A 126 12.89 -18.33 15.30
CA ILE A 126 13.48 -16.97 15.39
C ILE A 126 14.75 -16.87 14.54
N ALA A 127 15.62 -17.88 14.60
CA ALA A 127 16.83 -17.91 13.77
C ALA A 127 16.48 -17.95 12.26
N SER A 128 15.48 -18.74 11.88
CA SER A 128 15.01 -18.81 10.50
C SER A 128 14.41 -17.48 10.00
N LEU A 129 13.68 -16.76 10.87
CA LEU A 129 13.08 -15.47 10.56
C LEU A 129 14.15 -14.38 10.44
N LYS A 130 15.17 -14.40 11.31
CA LYS A 130 16.33 -13.50 11.19
C LYS A 130 17.08 -13.73 9.88
N ALA A 131 17.34 -14.99 9.51
CA ALA A 131 17.97 -15.31 8.24
C ALA A 131 17.14 -14.85 7.03
N LYS A 132 15.81 -14.99 7.10
CA LYS A 132 14.89 -14.46 6.08
C LYS A 132 14.81 -12.93 6.06
N LEU A 133 15.06 -12.26 7.18
CA LEU A 133 15.10 -10.80 7.25
C LEU A 133 16.41 -10.25 6.67
N ASP A 134 17.53 -10.91 6.96
CA ASP A 134 18.84 -10.55 6.40
C ASP A 134 18.97 -10.89 4.91
N SER A 135 18.24 -11.90 4.43
CA SER A 135 18.17 -12.21 2.99
C SER A 135 17.31 -11.22 2.21
N ARG A 136 16.44 -10.44 2.87
CA ARG A 136 15.77 -9.32 2.21
C ARG A 136 16.80 -8.23 1.92
N LYS A 137 16.76 -7.73 0.69
CA LYS A 137 17.61 -6.63 0.24
C LYS A 137 17.40 -5.44 1.18
N LYS A 138 18.39 -5.15 2.01
CA LYS A 138 18.42 -3.92 2.82
C LYS A 138 18.33 -2.77 1.82
N VAL A 139 17.38 -1.86 2.03
CA VAL A 139 17.28 -0.62 1.25
C VAL A 139 18.66 0.02 1.30
N ASP A 140 19.29 0.21 0.14
CA ASP A 140 20.62 0.81 0.04
C ASP A 140 20.56 2.12 0.83
N ARG A 141 21.27 2.17 1.97
CA ARG A 141 21.30 3.39 2.78
C ARG A 141 21.86 4.50 1.91
N ALA A 142 21.24 5.68 1.97
CA ALA A 142 21.71 6.85 1.24
C ALA A 142 23.22 7.05 1.48
N SER A 143 23.94 7.52 0.46
CA SER A 143 25.38 7.73 0.59
C SER A 143 25.68 8.67 1.77
N PRO A 144 26.80 8.48 2.48
CA PRO A 144 27.14 9.31 3.62
C PRO A 144 27.25 10.80 3.25
N GLU A 145 27.56 11.11 2.00
CA GLU A 145 27.61 12.48 1.47
C GLU A 145 26.22 13.14 1.43
N VAL A 146 25.17 12.38 1.08
CA VAL A 146 23.79 12.88 1.02
C VAL A 146 23.20 13.05 2.42
N GLU A 147 23.48 12.14 3.35
CA GLU A 147 23.07 12.32 4.75
C GLU A 147 23.76 13.53 5.38
N LYS A 148 25.06 13.75 5.10
CA LYS A 148 25.77 14.94 5.57
C LYS A 148 25.18 16.23 4.99
N ALA A 149 24.88 16.26 3.69
CA ALA A 149 24.28 17.44 3.05
C ALA A 149 22.86 17.72 3.58
N LYS A 150 22.08 16.66 3.84
CA LYS A 150 20.76 16.74 4.48
C LYS A 150 20.84 17.28 5.90
N GLU A 151 21.80 16.82 6.70
CA GLU A 151 22.02 17.33 8.05
C GLU A 151 22.42 18.81 8.05
N ALA A 152 23.29 19.21 7.13
CA ALA A 152 23.69 20.61 6.96
C ALA A 152 22.48 21.51 6.59
N LEU A 153 21.68 21.09 5.61
CA LEU A 153 20.46 21.79 5.23
C LEU A 153 19.45 21.87 6.38
N ALA A 154 19.21 20.76 7.07
CA ALA A 154 18.30 20.72 8.20
C ALA A 154 18.80 21.57 9.38
N THR A 155 20.11 21.69 9.56
CA THR A 155 20.71 22.56 10.59
C THR A 155 20.57 24.03 10.21
N CYS A 156 20.83 24.39 8.95
CA CYS A 156 20.64 25.76 8.48
C CYS A 156 19.18 26.19 8.60
N LEU A 157 18.23 25.34 8.16
CA LEU A 157 16.81 25.65 8.21
C LEU A 157 16.30 25.81 9.65
N ARG A 158 16.75 24.95 10.59
CA ARG A 158 16.42 25.10 12.02
C ARG A 158 16.99 26.38 12.64
N THR A 159 18.18 26.80 12.20
CA THR A 159 18.80 28.03 12.68
C THR A 159 18.11 29.27 12.10
N ASN A 160 17.64 29.16 10.85
CA ASN A 160 16.98 30.22 10.09
C ASN A 160 15.49 29.94 9.83
N ASP A 161 14.74 29.52 10.85
CA ASP A 161 13.33 29.10 10.73
C ASP A 161 12.40 30.16 10.11
N ARG A 162 12.75 31.45 10.25
CA ARG A 162 11.98 32.58 9.69
C ARG A 162 12.56 33.14 8.40
N ARG A 163 13.72 32.62 7.95
CA ARG A 163 14.46 33.07 6.76
C ARG A 163 15.03 31.88 5.99
N PRO A 164 14.17 31.01 5.44
CA PRO A 164 14.64 29.82 4.71
C PRO A 164 15.44 30.15 3.43
N LEU A 165 15.33 31.38 2.92
CA LEU A 165 16.09 31.86 1.75
C LEU A 165 17.59 32.03 2.03
N ASP A 166 18.00 32.15 3.29
CA ASP A 166 19.42 32.28 3.67
C ASP A 166 20.17 30.94 3.49
N CYS A 167 19.45 29.81 3.43
CA CYS A 167 20.00 28.46 3.32
C CYS A 167 20.11 27.93 1.88
N TRP A 168 20.20 28.83 0.88
CA TRP A 168 20.15 28.46 -0.53
C TRP A 168 21.37 27.63 -0.96
N GLU A 169 22.55 27.86 -0.37
CA GLU A 169 23.77 27.12 -0.68
C GLU A 169 23.68 25.65 -0.22
N GLU A 170 23.12 25.42 0.97
CA GLU A 170 22.87 24.09 1.52
C GLU A 170 21.82 23.33 0.69
N VAL A 171 20.84 24.03 0.13
CA VAL A 171 19.86 23.45 -0.78
C VAL A 171 20.52 23.02 -2.09
N GLU A 172 21.36 23.86 -2.68
CA GLU A 172 22.03 23.54 -3.95
C GLU A 172 23.06 22.42 -3.80
N THR A 173 23.77 22.37 -2.68
CA THR A 173 24.68 21.25 -2.36
C THR A 173 23.91 19.95 -2.14
N PHE A 174 22.80 19.96 -1.41
CA PHE A 174 21.93 18.78 -1.26
C PHE A 174 21.39 18.28 -2.61
N LYS A 175 20.86 19.18 -3.46
CA LYS A 175 20.38 18.82 -4.80
C LYS A 175 21.46 18.18 -5.66
N ARG A 176 22.69 18.70 -5.59
CA ARG A 176 23.82 18.14 -6.33
C ARG A 176 24.12 16.70 -5.89
N GLU A 177 24.17 16.44 -4.60
CA GLU A 177 24.47 15.11 -4.08
C GLU A 177 23.33 14.11 -4.34
N VAL A 178 22.07 14.55 -4.22
CA VAL A 178 20.91 13.74 -4.63
C VAL A 178 20.93 13.45 -6.12
N GLY A 179 21.22 14.45 -6.97
CA GLY A 179 21.32 14.27 -8.41
C GLY A 179 22.38 13.23 -8.81
N LYS A 180 23.53 13.19 -8.12
CA LYS A 180 24.53 12.12 -8.35
C LYS A 180 23.97 10.73 -7.99
N LEU A 181 23.26 10.61 -6.86
CA LEU A 181 22.62 9.35 -6.47
C LEU A 181 21.55 8.91 -7.46
N GLU A 182 20.70 9.84 -7.91
CA GLU A 182 19.66 9.57 -8.90
C GLU A 182 20.25 9.12 -10.23
N MET A 183 21.30 9.78 -10.71
CA MET A 183 21.99 9.37 -11.94
C MET A 183 22.61 7.98 -11.81
N ALA A 184 23.25 7.68 -10.67
CA ALA A 184 23.79 6.34 -10.40
C ALA A 184 22.67 5.28 -10.31
N PHE A 185 21.53 5.63 -9.73
CA PHE A 185 20.36 4.75 -9.65
C PHE A 185 19.80 4.48 -11.04
N ILE A 186 19.56 5.51 -11.86
CA ILE A 186 19.05 5.40 -13.23
C ILE A 186 19.98 4.52 -14.08
N GLN A 187 21.30 4.70 -13.98
CA GLN A 187 22.28 3.84 -14.67
C GLN A 187 22.20 2.38 -14.23
N LYS A 188 21.95 2.11 -12.94
CA LYS A 188 21.83 0.77 -12.37
C LYS A 188 20.51 0.09 -12.75
N THR A 189 19.41 0.85 -12.85
CA THR A 189 18.07 0.31 -13.15
C THR A 189 17.71 0.33 -14.63
N GLY A 190 18.39 1.15 -15.43
CA GLY A 190 18.20 1.26 -16.88
C GLY A 190 18.99 0.25 -17.71
N ARG A 191 19.71 -0.69 -17.07
CA ARG A 191 20.37 -1.84 -17.71
C ARG A 191 19.53 -3.10 -17.54
#